data_AF-A0A2E3RJ79-F1
#
_entry.id   AF-A0A2E3RJ79-F1
#
_cell.length_a   1.000
_cell.length_b   1.000
_cell.length_c   1.000
_cell.angle_alpha   90.00
_cell.angle_beta   90.00
_cell.angle_gamma   90.00
#
_symmetry.space_group_name_H-M   'P 1'
#
loop_
_entity.id
_entity.type
_entity.pdbx_description
1 polymer ?
#
loop_
_entity_poly.entity_id
_entity_poly.type
_entity_poly.pdbx_seq_one_letter_code
_entity_poly.pdbx_strand_id
1 'polypeptide(L)' 'TPLTKKIVSNDISLEYSKNLHGLDRIGKPENFIPIIKSLIDPRSDWITGQTIHVDGGLSNVK' A
#
# COMPACT_ATOMS: atom_id res chain seq x y z
N THR A 1 10.38 -1.23 -8.29
CA THR A 1 10.70 -0.16 -9.27
C THR A 1 12.20 0.14 -9.19
N PRO A 2 12.81 0.93 -10.09
CA PRO A 2 14.22 1.31 -9.94
C PRO A 2 14.54 1.92 -8.57
N LEU A 3 13.63 2.75 -8.04
CA LEU A 3 13.76 3.39 -6.73
C LEU A 3 13.85 2.37 -5.57
N THR A 4 13.04 1.32 -5.59
CA THR A 4 13.01 0.32 -4.52
C THR A 4 13.91 -0.89 -4.78
N LYS A 5 14.67 -0.90 -5.90
CA LYS A 5 15.43 -2.09 -6.35
C LYS A 5 16.36 -2.63 -5.27
N LYS A 6 17.11 -1.76 -4.58
CA LYS A 6 18.06 -2.18 -3.54
C LYS A 6 17.41 -2.91 -2.35
N ILE A 7 16.17 -2.54 -2.01
CA ILE A 7 15.41 -3.16 -0.92
C ILE A 7 14.89 -4.52 -1.38
N VAL A 8 14.22 -4.56 -2.53
CA VAL A 8 13.56 -5.79 -3.00
C VAL A 8 14.52 -6.84 -3.56
N SER A 9 15.76 -6.47 -3.90
CA SER A 9 16.77 -7.40 -4.41
C SER A 9 17.67 -7.99 -3.31
N ASN A 10 17.47 -7.62 -2.05
CA ASN A 10 18.24 -8.13 -0.92
C ASN A 10 17.27 -8.78 0.07
N ASP A 11 17.43 -10.08 0.32
CA ASP A 11 16.44 -10.84 1.10
C ASP A 11 16.29 -10.32 2.53
N ILE A 12 17.39 -9.95 3.21
CA ILE A 12 17.34 -9.38 4.57
C ILE A 12 16.55 -8.07 4.59
N SER A 13 16.82 -7.19 3.62
CA SER A 13 16.14 -5.90 3.50
C SER A 13 14.66 -6.06 3.12
N LEU A 14 14.36 -7.05 2.28
CA LEU A 14 13.00 -7.38 1.88
C LEU A 14 12.19 -7.92 3.06
N GLU A 15 12.72 -8.87 3.81
CA GLU A 15 12.07 -9.42 5.01
C GLU A 15 11.85 -8.34 6.07
N TYR A 16 12.87 -7.50 6.32
CA TYR A 16 12.70 -6.36 7.21
C TYR A 16 11.58 -5.44 6.73
N SER A 17 11.53 -5.09 5.44
CA SER A 17 10.47 -4.26 4.88
C SER A 17 9.08 -4.88 5.02
N LYS A 18 8.93 -6.20 4.82
CA LYS A 18 7.65 -6.90 4.98
C LYS A 18 7.09 -6.72 6.39
N ASN A 19 7.95 -6.88 7.40
CA ASN A 19 7.57 -6.76 8.82
C ASN A 19 7.19 -5.33 9.24
N LEU A 20 7.49 -4.32 8.42
CA LEU A 20 7.01 -2.96 8.67
C LEU A 20 5.53 -2.79 8.29
N HIS A 21 5.02 -3.63 7.39
CA HIS A 21 3.62 -3.62 7.00
C HIS A 21 2.84 -4.56 7.94
N GLY A 22 1.74 -4.09 8.55
CA GLY A 22 0.90 -4.94 9.40
C GLY A 22 0.26 -6.17 8.73
N LEU A 23 0.37 -6.31 7.40
CA LEU A 23 -0.03 -7.49 6.63
C LEU A 23 1.14 -8.43 6.28
N ASP A 24 2.35 -8.18 6.79
CA ASP A 24 3.55 -9.00 6.60
C ASP A 24 3.91 -9.28 5.12
N ARG A 25 3.60 -8.33 4.23
CA ARG A 25 3.90 -8.43 2.80
C ARG A 25 4.07 -7.07 2.15
N ILE A 26 4.89 -7.04 1.09
CA ILE A 26 4.98 -5.87 0.23
C ILE A 26 3.73 -5.70 -0.64
N GLY A 27 3.43 -4.45 -0.97
CA GLY A 27 2.34 -4.11 -1.88
C GLY A 27 2.63 -4.50 -3.32
N LYS A 28 1.56 -4.75 -4.07
CA LYS A 28 1.56 -4.86 -5.53
C LYS A 28 0.70 -3.74 -6.13
N PRO A 29 0.93 -3.33 -7.40
CA PRO A 29 0.11 -2.32 -8.05
C PRO A 29 -1.40 -2.60 -7.97
N GLU A 30 -1.79 -3.88 -8.02
CA GLU A 30 -3.18 -4.31 -7.99
C GLU A 30 -3.87 -4.01 -6.65
N ASN A 31 -3.10 -3.82 -5.56
CA ASN A 31 -3.68 -3.49 -4.26
C ASN A 31 -4.40 -2.12 -4.26
N PHE A 32 -4.11 -1.23 -5.21
CA PHE A 32 -4.81 0.05 -5.35
C PHE A 32 -6.14 -0.06 -6.11
N ILE A 33 -6.34 -1.09 -6.93
CA ILE A 33 -7.50 -1.20 -7.82
C ILE A 33 -8.84 -1.11 -7.05
N PRO A 34 -9.03 -1.81 -5.90
CA PRO A 34 -10.29 -1.75 -5.18
C PRO A 34 -10.64 -0.35 -4.67
N ILE A 35 -9.66 0.39 -4.11
CA ILE A 35 -9.94 1.73 -3.58
C ILE A 35 -10.24 2.71 -4.72
N ILE A 36 -9.51 2.62 -5.84
CA ILE A 36 -9.76 3.48 -6.99
C ILE A 36 -11.15 3.22 -7.55
N LYS A 37 -11.54 1.94 -7.71
CA LYS A 37 -12.91 1.57 -8.13
C LYS A 37 -13.98 2.14 -7.19
N SER A 38 -13.74 2.13 -5.88
CA SER A 38 -14.65 2.73 -4.91
C SER A 38 -14.71 4.25 -5.05
N LEU A 39 -13.56 4.93 -5.17
CA LEU A 39 -13.50 6.39 -5.25
C LEU A 39 -14.09 6.96 -6.54
N ILE A 40 -14.03 6.23 -7.65
CA ILE A 40 -14.64 6.65 -8.92
C ILE A 40 -16.10 6.22 -9.05
N ASP A 41 -16.62 5.43 -8.11
CA ASP A 41 -18.02 5.03 -8.09
C ASP A 41 -18.90 6.26 -7.79
N PRO A 42 -19.96 6.53 -8.59
CA PRO A 42 -20.84 7.68 -8.35
C PRO A 42 -21.50 7.68 -6.96
N ARG A 43 -21.61 6.53 -6.30
CA ARG A 43 -22.17 6.42 -4.94
C ARG A 43 -21.22 6.97 -3.86
N SER A 44 -19.99 7.29 -4.21
CA SER A 44 -18.98 7.87 -3.32
C SER A 44 -18.96 9.41 -3.35
N ASP A 45 -20.05 10.03 -3.78
CA ASP A 45 -20.20 11.49 -3.97
C ASP A 45 -20.06 12.32 -2.68
N TRP A 46 -20.12 11.68 -1.51
CA TRP A 46 -19.90 12.32 -0.21
C TRP A 46 -18.45 12.21 0.32
N ILE A 47 -17.52 11.66 -0.46
CA ILE A 47 -16.11 11.50 -0.07
C ILE A 47 -15.25 12.56 -0.77
N THR A 48 -14.68 13.49 0.00
CA THR A 48 -13.72 14.49 -0.50
C THR A 48 -12.69 14.88 0.56
N GLY A 49 -11.53 15.38 0.13
CA GLY A 49 -10.47 15.88 1.02
C GLY A 49 -9.76 14.82 1.88
N GLN A 50 -9.95 13.54 1.59
CA GLN A 50 -9.38 12.45 2.39
C GLN A 50 -8.05 11.96 1.81
N THR A 51 -7.11 11.62 2.70
CA THR A 51 -5.91 10.86 2.37
C THR A 51 -6.12 9.40 2.80
N ILE A 52 -6.15 8.49 1.83
CA ILE A 52 -6.35 7.05 2.08
C ILE A 52 -5.02 6.31 1.90
N HIS A 53 -4.55 5.68 2.96
CA HIS A 53 -3.32 4.89 2.95
C HIS A 53 -3.61 3.46 2.45
N VAL A 54 -2.97 3.06 1.35
CA VAL A 54 -3.03 1.68 0.82
C VAL A 54 -1.62 1.10 0.82
N ASP A 55 -1.17 0.73 2.01
CA ASP A 55 0.23 0.40 2.28
C ASP A 55 0.38 -0.85 3.16
N GLY A 56 -0.65 -1.69 3.24
CA GLY A 56 -0.63 -2.89 4.08
C GLY A 56 -0.51 -2.60 5.58
N GLY A 57 -0.86 -1.39 6.03
CA GLY A 57 -0.87 -1.01 7.44
C GLY A 57 0.38 -0.28 7.92
N LEU A 58 1.38 -0.08 7.06
CA LEU A 58 2.66 0.54 7.41
C LEU A 58 2.52 1.89 8.12
N SER A 59 1.59 2.74 7.67
CA SER A 59 1.45 4.09 8.23
C SER A 59 0.72 4.13 9.58
N ASN A 60 -0.13 3.14 9.88
CA ASN A 60 -1.15 3.28 10.95
C ASN A 60 -1.30 2.08 11.89
N VAL A 61 -0.68 0.93 11.59
CA VAL A 61 -0.74 -0.28 12.41
C VAL A 61 0.62 -0.48 13.06
N LYS A 62 0.65 -0.59 14.39
CA LYS A 62 1.84 -0.95 15.19
C LYS A 62 1.75 -2.40 15.63
#